data_AF-A0A948RKW1-F1
#
_entry.id   AF-A0A948RKW1-F1
#
_cell.length_a   1.000
_cell.length_b   1.000
_cell.length_c   1.000
_cell.angle_alpha   90.00
_cell.angle_beta   90.00
_cell.angle_gamma   90.00
#
_symmetry.space_group_name_H-M   'P 1'
#
loop_
_entity.id
_entity.type
_entity.pdbx_description
1 polymer ?
#
loop_
_entity_poly.entity_id
_entity_poly.type
_entity_poly.pdbx_seq_one_letter_code
_entity_poly.pdbx_strand_id
1 'polypeptide(L)'
;MKNRTNIFLIIFLVVFLISAYFWYSKSQKESESGGIITDARQEEAKKSDDTFVLAIGKLKTIDLDVGFFVSEKFQSLEDLTPDIVYPAEVGRRNPFLPF
;
A
#
# COMPACT_ATOMS: atom_id res chain seq x y z
N MET A 1 21.67 49.32 34.97
CA MET A 1 22.24 48.35 34.01
C MET A 1 21.46 47.04 33.87
N LYS A 2 20.59 46.65 34.82
CA LYS A 2 19.82 45.39 34.81
C LYS A 2 18.85 45.21 33.63
N ASN A 3 18.21 46.30 33.17
CA ASN A 3 17.19 46.24 32.11
C ASN A 3 17.79 46.03 30.71
N ARG A 4 19.01 46.53 30.47
CA ARG A 4 19.71 46.35 29.19
C ARG A 4 20.13 44.89 29.02
N THR A 5 20.65 44.28 30.09
CA THR A 5 21.02 42.85 30.10
C THR A 5 19.83 41.94 29.81
N ASN A 6 18.65 42.24 30.37
CA ASN A 6 17.42 41.48 30.09
C ASN A 6 16.99 41.63 28.63
N ILE A 7 17.08 42.84 28.06
CA ILE A 7 16.81 43.06 26.63
C ILE A 7 17.78 42.25 25.75
N PHE A 8 19.07 42.25 26.07
CA PHE A 8 20.06 41.48 25.31
C PHE A 8 19.84 39.97 25.43
N LEU A 9 19.41 39.49 26.59
CA LEU A 9 19.10 38.08 26.80
C LEU A 9 17.87 37.65 25.98
N ILE A 10 16.83 38.49 25.93
CA ILE A 10 15.63 38.25 25.12
C ILE A 10 15.98 38.23 23.63
N ILE A 11 16.79 39.20 23.16
CA ILE A 11 17.24 39.23 21.77
C ILE A 11 18.06 37.98 21.44
N PHE A 12 18.98 37.59 22.33
CA PHE A 12 19.78 36.37 22.16
C PHE A 12 18.89 35.12 22.09
N LEU A 13 17.90 34.99 22.98
CA LEU A 13 16.95 33.88 22.98
C LEU A 13 16.17 33.79 21.67
N VAL A 14 15.69 34.94 21.15
CA VAL A 14 14.95 35.00 19.89
C VAL A 14 15.85 34.57 18.71
N VAL A 15 17.08 35.10 18.64
CA VAL A 15 18.04 34.71 17.60
C VAL A 15 18.38 33.22 17.69
N PHE A 16 18.59 32.71 18.90
CA PHE A 16 18.89 31.29 19.14
C PHE A 16 17.74 30.39 18.66
N LEU A 17 16.49 30.73 18.97
CA LEU A 17 15.31 29.97 18.53
C LEU A 17 15.15 29.99 17.00
N ILE A 18 15.40 31.13 16.35
CA ILE A 18 15.37 31.24 14.89
C ILE A 18 16.46 30.37 14.28
N SER A 19 17.70 30.45 14.77
CA SER A 19 18.80 29.61 14.29
C SER A 19 18.53 28.11 14.50
N ALA A 20 17.99 27.72 15.65
CA ALA A 20 17.60 26.34 15.94
C ALA A 20 16.51 25.85 14.98
N TYR A 21 15.49 26.67 14.70
CA TYR A 21 14.43 26.34 13.76
C TYR A 21 14.95 26.16 12.32
N PHE A 22 15.80 27.08 11.85
CA PHE A 22 16.42 26.96 10.52
C PHE A 22 17.33 25.74 10.42
N TRP A 23 18.10 25.44 11.47
CA TRP A 23 18.96 24.27 11.50
C TRP A 23 18.16 22.96 11.50
N TYR A 24 17.12 22.86 12.32
CA TYR A 24 16.21 21.72 12.36
C TYR A 24 15.47 21.52 11.02
N SER A 25 14.93 22.60 10.45
CA SER A 25 14.23 22.56 9.16
C SER A 25 15.16 22.15 8.01
N LYS A 26 16.42 22.59 8.02
CA LYS A 26 17.41 22.17 7.01
C LYS A 26 17.86 20.72 7.23
N SER A 27 18.04 20.28 8.47
CA SER A 27 18.44 18.91 8.81
C SER A 27 17.38 17.88 8.42
N GLN A 28 16.08 18.22 8.48
CA GLN A 28 15.02 17.36 7.95
C GLN A 28 15.09 17.19 6.42
N LYS A 29 15.49 18.23 5.67
CA LYS A 29 15.62 18.16 4.21
C LYS A 29 16.86 17.37 3.75
N GLU A 30 17.93 17.32 4.55
CA GLU A 30 19.12 16.52 4.25
C GLU A 30 19.00 15.05 4.72
N SER A 31 18.06 14.73 5.61
CA SER A 31 17.83 13.35 6.09
C SER A 31 17.13 12.43 5.09
N GLU A 32 16.66 12.94 3.94
CA GLU A 32 16.20 12.09 2.81
C GLU A 32 17.36 11.53 1.96
N SER A 33 18.62 11.95 2.22
CA SER A 33 19.80 11.50 1.45
C SER A 33 20.68 10.47 2.19
N GLY A 34 20.27 10.05 3.39
CA GLY A 34 21.07 9.18 4.26
C GLY A 34 20.33 7.91 4.70
N GLY A 35 19.59 7.28 3.79
CA GLY A 35 18.82 6.06 4.07
C GLY A 35 19.55 4.81 3.59
N ILE A 36 19.83 3.92 4.54
CA ILE A 36 20.36 2.56 4.36
C ILE A 36 19.64 1.84 3.20
N ILE A 37 20.40 1.06 2.41
CA ILE A 37 19.97 0.26 1.23
C ILE A 37 18.90 -0.82 1.57
N THR A 38 18.26 -0.76 2.73
CA THR A 38 17.15 -1.62 3.15
C THR A 38 15.77 -1.08 2.81
N ASP A 39 15.60 0.22 2.52
CA ASP A 39 14.26 0.80 2.33
C ASP A 39 13.65 0.60 0.93
N ALA A 40 14.45 0.42 -0.12
CA ALA A 40 13.91 0.26 -1.48
C ALA A 40 12.96 -0.95 -1.59
N ARG A 41 13.25 -2.04 -0.87
CA ARG A 41 12.40 -3.25 -0.87
C ARG A 41 11.19 -3.12 0.05
N GLN A 42 11.26 -2.31 1.10
CA GLN A 42 10.12 -2.04 1.99
C GLN A 42 9.15 -1.03 1.38
N GLU A 43 9.63 0.00 0.67
CA GLU A 43 8.77 0.91 -0.08
C GLU A 43 8.06 0.21 -1.25
N GLU A 44 8.74 -0.71 -1.95
CA GLU A 44 8.11 -1.54 -2.99
C GLU A 44 7.04 -2.49 -2.42
N ALA A 45 7.30 -3.13 -1.27
CA ALA A 45 6.32 -3.98 -0.59
C ALA A 45 5.11 -3.20 -0.05
N LYS A 46 5.32 -2.00 0.50
CA LYS A 46 4.23 -1.14 0.96
C LYS A 46 3.38 -0.63 -0.21
N LYS A 47 4.01 -0.26 -1.34
CA LYS A 47 3.29 0.08 -2.58
C LYS A 47 2.55 -1.12 -3.16
N SER A 48 3.10 -2.33 -3.10
CA SER A 48 2.41 -3.52 -3.64
C SER A 48 1.15 -3.87 -2.85
N ASP A 49 1.19 -3.77 -1.52
CA ASP A 49 0.03 -4.08 -0.67
C ASP A 49 -1.13 -3.11 -0.93
N ASP A 50 -0.84 -1.81 -1.05
CA ASP A 50 -1.85 -0.80 -1.38
C ASP A 50 -2.44 -1.03 -2.77
N THR A 51 -1.64 -1.43 -3.77
CA THR A 51 -2.15 -1.73 -5.12
C THR A 51 -3.06 -2.95 -5.16
N PHE A 52 -2.78 -3.97 -4.34
CA PHE A 52 -3.59 -5.18 -4.25
C PHE A 52 -4.95 -4.88 -3.58
N VAL A 53 -4.94 -4.15 -2.46
CA VAL A 53 -6.18 -3.73 -1.78
C VAL A 53 -7.00 -2.80 -2.68
N LEU A 54 -6.36 -1.89 -3.42
CA LEU A 54 -7.02 -1.07 -4.45
C LEU A 54 -7.64 -1.92 -5.57
N ALA A 55 -6.96 -2.97 -6.03
CA ALA A 55 -7.48 -3.87 -7.06
C ALA A 55 -8.71 -4.66 -6.57
N ILE A 56 -8.69 -5.14 -5.32
CA ILE A 56 -9.87 -5.77 -4.69
C ILE A 56 -11.01 -4.75 -4.54
N GLY A 57 -10.70 -3.53 -4.12
CA GLY A 57 -11.69 -2.45 -4.04
C GLY A 57 -12.35 -2.16 -5.39
N LYS A 58 -11.57 -2.16 -6.48
CA LYS A 58 -12.10 -2.03 -7.86
C LYS A 58 -12.95 -3.23 -8.27
N LEU A 59 -12.57 -4.45 -7.88
CA LEU A 59 -13.37 -5.64 -8.17
C LEU A 59 -14.76 -5.56 -7.52
N LYS A 60 -14.85 -5.01 -6.30
CA LYS A 60 -16.12 -4.75 -5.62
C LYS A 60 -17.00 -3.72 -6.34
N THR A 61 -16.40 -2.79 -7.09
CA THR A 61 -17.15 -1.77 -7.85
C THR A 61 -17.64 -2.26 -9.21
N ILE A 62 -17.19 -3.45 -9.66
CA ILE A 62 -17.72 -4.06 -10.87
C ILE A 62 -19.12 -4.57 -10.54
N ASP A 63 -20.12 -3.85 -11.04
CA ASP A 63 -21.50 -4.30 -11.06
C ASP A 63 -21.71 -5.15 -12.32
N LEU A 64 -22.12 -6.40 -12.14
CA LEU A 64 -22.40 -7.30 -13.25
C LEU A 64 -23.89 -7.23 -13.54
N ASP A 65 -24.25 -6.87 -14.77
CA ASP A 65 -25.64 -6.93 -15.22
C ASP A 65 -26.09 -8.39 -15.31
N VAL A 66 -26.65 -8.88 -14.21
CA VAL A 66 -27.16 -10.26 -14.11
C VAL A 66 -28.35 -10.46 -15.06
N GLY A 67 -29.05 -9.39 -15.44
CA GLY A 67 -30.17 -9.42 -16.38
C GLY A 67 -29.76 -9.90 -17.77
N PHE A 68 -28.51 -9.65 -18.17
CA PHE A 68 -27.95 -10.16 -19.43
C PHE A 68 -28.05 -11.69 -19.52
N PHE A 69 -27.70 -12.40 -18.44
CA PHE A 69 -27.72 -13.87 -18.38
C PHE A 69 -29.14 -14.46 -18.36
N VAL A 70 -30.13 -13.66 -18.02
CA VAL A 70 -31.55 -14.08 -18.01
C VAL A 70 -32.23 -13.79 -19.35
N SER A 71 -31.60 -13.06 -20.26
CA SER A 71 -32.20 -12.74 -21.56
C SER A 71 -32.42 -13.99 -22.42
N GLU A 72 -33.54 -14.05 -23.15
CA GLU A 72 -33.84 -15.16 -24.06
C GLU A 72 -32.74 -15.35 -25.12
N LYS A 73 -32.13 -14.26 -25.57
CA LYS A 73 -31.00 -14.29 -26.51
C LYS A 73 -29.78 -14.99 -25.92
N PHE A 74 -29.44 -14.72 -24.67
CA PHE A 74 -28.33 -15.38 -24.00
C PHE A 74 -28.62 -16.87 -23.77
N GLN A 75 -29.84 -17.21 -23.34
CA GLN A 75 -30.26 -18.60 -23.15
C GLN A 75 -30.33 -19.41 -24.45
N SER A 76 -30.53 -18.75 -25.60
CA SER A 76 -30.50 -19.39 -26.91
C SER A 76 -29.11 -19.76 -27.42
N LEU A 77 -28.04 -19.32 -26.73
CA LEU A 77 -26.68 -19.67 -27.10
C LEU A 77 -26.40 -21.13 -26.77
N GLU A 78 -25.92 -21.87 -27.76
CA GLU A 78 -25.47 -23.24 -27.59
C GLU A 78 -24.07 -23.25 -26.95
N ASP A 79 -23.90 -24.02 -25.87
CA ASP A 79 -22.59 -24.24 -25.28
C ASP A 79 -21.80 -25.23 -26.13
N LEU A 80 -20.74 -24.75 -26.77
CA LEU A 80 -19.83 -25.53 -27.61
C LEU A 80 -18.59 -26.00 -26.85
N THR A 81 -18.55 -25.79 -25.52
CA THR A 81 -17.43 -26.24 -24.70
C THR A 81 -17.41 -27.77 -24.69
N PRO A 82 -16.26 -28.41 -24.97
CA PRO A 82 -16.17 -29.87 -24.89
C PRO A 82 -16.43 -30.31 -23.45
N ASP A 83 -17.17 -31.41 -23.29
CA ASP A 83 -17.37 -32.02 -21.98
C ASP A 83 -16.01 -32.48 -21.43
N ILE A 84 -15.52 -31.79 -20.40
CA ILE A 84 -14.26 -32.11 -19.75
C ILE A 84 -14.54 -33.26 -18.78
N VAL A 85 -14.37 -34.48 -19.26
CA VAL A 85 -14.32 -35.66 -18.39
C VAL A 85 -13.02 -35.58 -17.60
N TYR A 86 -13.07 -34.99 -16.41
CA TYR A 86 -11.96 -35.04 -15.48
C TYR A 86 -11.71 -36.52 -15.13
N PRO A 87 -10.50 -37.06 -15.35
CA PRO A 87 -10.17 -38.33 -14.75
C PRO A 87 -10.37 -38.19 -13.24
N ALA A 88 -10.98 -39.17 -12.59
CA ALA A 88 -11.04 -39.20 -11.14
C ALA A 88 -9.61 -39.00 -10.64
N GLU A 89 -9.34 -37.85 -10.01
CA GLU A 89 -8.03 -37.60 -9.44
C GLU A 89 -7.83 -38.69 -8.41
N VAL A 90 -6.99 -39.68 -8.72
CA VAL A 90 -6.39 -40.52 -7.70
C VAL A 90 -5.51 -39.57 -6.91
N GLY A 91 -6.14 -38.92 -5.93
CA GLY A 91 -5.44 -38.04 -5.01
C GLY A 91 -4.23 -38.78 -4.49
N ARG A 92 -3.07 -38.15 -4.53
CA ARG A 92 -1.87 -38.72 -3.91
C ARG A 92 -2.24 -39.08 -2.47
N ARG A 93 -1.94 -40.30 -2.04
CA ARG A 93 -2.12 -40.71 -0.64
C ARG A 93 -1.48 -39.64 0.24
N ASN A 94 -2.27 -39.04 1.13
CA ASN A 94 -1.80 -37.98 2.00
C ASN A 94 -0.61 -38.51 2.83
N PRO A 95 0.62 -37.98 2.64
CA PRO A 95 1.79 -38.45 3.37
C PRO A 95 1.75 -38.08 4.86
N PHE A 96 0.75 -37.31 5.29
CA PHE A 96 0.52 -36.88 6.67
C PHE A 96 -0.67 -37.58 7.34
N LEU A 97 -1.31 -38.56 6.69
CA LEU A 97 -2.29 -39.39 7.40
C LEU A 97 -1.55 -40.21 8.45
N PRO A 98 -1.89 -40.08 9.75
CA PRO A 98 -1.51 -41.10 10.71
C PRO A 98 -2.23 -42.38 10.26
N PHE A 99 -1.44 -43.43 10.10
CA PHE A 99 -1.89 -44.78 9.73
C PHE A 99 -3.21 -45.20 10.40
#